data_AF-A0A944SM28-F1
#
_entry.id   AF-A0A944SM28-F1
#
_cell.length_a   1.000
_cell.length_b   1.000
_cell.length_c   1.000
_cell.angle_alpha   90.00
_cell.angle_beta   90.00
_cell.angle_gamma   90.00
#
_symmetry.space_group_name_H-M   'P 1'
#
loop_
_entity.id
_entity.type
_entity.pdbx_description
1 polymer ?
#
loop_
_entity_poly.entity_id
_entity_poly.type
_entity_poly.pdbx_seq_one_letter_code
_entity_poly.pdbx_strand_id
1 'polypeptide(L)' 'MSPQEWASAPEMQIDVAKNYTATISTDKGDIVLELFANKTPKTVNNFVFLAGEGFYDNITFHRVINDFMAQGGDPTGTGR' A
#
# COMPACT_ATOMS: atom_id res chain seq x y z
N MET A 1 -9.93 -1.28 -15.13
CA MET A 1 -10.15 0.07 -14.58
C MET A 1 -9.01 0.95 -15.09
N SER A 2 -9.26 2.24 -15.33
CA SER A 2 -8.16 3.18 -15.60
C SER A 2 -7.28 3.23 -14.35
N PRO A 3 -5.94 3.27 -14.46
CA PRO A 3 -5.09 3.52 -13.31
C PRO A 3 -5.51 4.86 -12.68
N GLN A 4 -5.74 4.86 -11.37
CA GLN A 4 -5.84 6.11 -10.63
C GLN A 4 -4.42 6.70 -10.59
N GLU A 5 -4.24 7.92 -11.07
CA GLU A 5 -2.94 8.57 -11.13
C GLU A 5 -3.06 9.98 -10.55
N TRP A 6 -2.05 10.39 -9.78
CA TRP A 6 -1.98 11.73 -9.20
C TRP A 6 -0.77 12.45 -9.76
N ALA A 7 -0.96 13.74 -10.11
CA ALA A 7 0.10 14.56 -10.68
C ALA A 7 1.23 14.89 -9.67
N SER A 8 0.94 14.79 -8.37
CA SER A 8 1.90 15.02 -7.28
C SER A 8 1.61 14.07 -6.13
N ALA A 9 2.61 13.90 -5.26
CA ALA A 9 2.42 13.18 -4.00
C ALA A 9 1.32 13.85 -3.15
N PRO A 10 0.55 13.06 -2.36
CA PRO A 10 -0.46 13.62 -1.46
C PRO A 10 0.19 14.47 -0.37
N GLU A 11 -0.53 15.50 0.09
CA GLU A 11 -0.12 16.29 1.25
C GLU A 11 -0.06 15.43 2.51
N MET A 12 0.71 15.86 3.52
CA MET A 12 0.80 15.17 4.80
C MET A 12 -0.53 15.32 5.57
N GLN A 13 -1.22 14.21 5.76
CA GLN A 13 -2.54 14.13 6.41
C GLN A 13 -2.52 13.28 7.69
N ILE A 14 -1.53 12.40 7.85
CA ILE A 14 -1.39 11.56 9.03
C ILE A 14 -0.74 12.30 10.21
N ASP A 15 -1.05 11.83 11.41
CA ASP A 15 -0.39 12.25 12.66
C ASP A 15 0.78 11.30 12.95
N VAL A 16 2.01 11.79 12.79
CA VAL A 16 3.23 10.98 12.94
C VAL A 16 3.47 10.45 14.35
N ALA A 17 2.76 10.97 15.37
CA ALA A 17 2.84 10.49 16.74
C ALA A 17 1.87 9.34 17.04
N LYS A 18 0.95 9.02 16.13
CA LYS A 18 -0.01 7.91 16.29
C LYS A 18 0.51 6.61 15.69
N ASN A 19 -0.03 5.52 16.23
CA ASN A 19 0.17 4.18 15.68
C ASN A 19 -0.91 3.91 14.64
N TYR A 20 -0.50 3.32 13.52
CA TYR A 20 -1.39 2.97 12.43
C TYR A 20 -1.23 1.47 12.13
N THR A 21 -2.35 0.85 11.80
CA THR A 21 -2.39 -0.51 11.27
C THR A 21 -3.14 -0.53 9.96
N ALA A 22 -2.72 -1.39 9.03
CA ALA A 22 -3.45 -1.67 7.81
C ALA A 22 -3.67 -3.17 7.66
N THR A 23 -4.86 -3.55 7.20
CA THR A 23 -5.18 -4.94 6.87
C THR A 23 -5.23 -5.07 5.36
N ILE A 24 -4.41 -5.97 4.81
CA ILE A 24 -4.49 -6.38 3.41
C ILE A 24 -5.22 -7.72 3.39
N SER A 25 -6.46 -7.71 2.90
CA SER A 25 -7.23 -8.94 2.70
C SER A 25 -6.89 -9.56 1.36
N THR A 26 -6.48 -10.84 1.39
CA THR A 26 -6.11 -11.60 0.20
C THR A 26 -6.94 -12.88 0.09
N ASP A 27 -6.87 -13.56 -1.05
CA ASP A 27 -7.45 -14.90 -1.24
C ASP A 27 -6.78 -15.98 -0.37
N LYS A 28 -5.62 -15.66 0.25
CA LYS A 28 -4.88 -16.52 1.17
C LYS A 28 -5.04 -16.14 2.64
N GLY A 29 -5.89 -15.16 2.94
CA GLY A 29 -6.14 -14.65 4.28
C GLY A 29 -5.66 -13.23 4.49
N ASP A 30 -5.83 -12.74 5.71
CA ASP A 30 -5.51 -11.36 6.08
C ASP A 30 -4.04 -11.20 6.50
N ILE A 31 -3.42 -10.12 6.02
CA ILE A 31 -2.10 -9.67 6.45
C ILE A 31 -2.30 -8.36 7.21
N VAL A 32 -1.99 -8.35 8.50
CA VAL A 32 -2.08 -7.15 9.34
C VAL A 32 -0.70 -6.53 9.48
N LEU A 33 -0.57 -5.28 9.07
CA LEU A 33 0.68 -4.51 9.09
C LEU A 33 0.62 -3.43 10.18
N GLU A 34 1.66 -3.32 10.98
CA GLU A 34 1.95 -2.11 11.75
C GLU A 34 2.72 -1.13 10.87
N LEU A 35 2.28 0.13 10.84
CA LEU A 35 2.90 1.18 10.02
C LEU A 35 3.69 2.15 10.92
N PHE A 36 5.00 2.21 10.70
CA PHE A 36 5.91 3.06 11.49
C PHE A 36 5.91 4.52 11.03
N ALA A 37 4.80 5.23 11.28
CA ALA A 37 4.61 6.64 10.87
C ALA A 37 5.71 7.59 11.38
N ASN A 38 6.27 7.31 12.56
CA ASN A 38 7.37 8.09 13.14
C ASN A 38 8.72 7.88 12.44
N LYS A 39 8.93 6.74 11.77
CA LYS A 39 10.17 6.41 11.07
C LYS A 39 10.11 6.77 9.59
N THR A 40 8.98 6.52 8.94
CA THR A 40 8.80 6.72 7.49
C THR A 40 7.50 7.50 7.18
N PRO A 41 7.37 8.75 7.68
CA PRO A 41 6.11 9.49 7.66
C PRO A 41 5.54 9.69 6.27
N LYS A 42 6.38 10.05 5.29
CA LYS A 42 5.93 10.26 3.90
C LYS A 42 5.43 8.96 3.25
N THR A 43 6.10 7.84 3.53
CA THR A 43 5.73 6.53 2.99
C THR A 43 4.42 6.04 3.59
N VAL A 44 4.27 6.15 4.91
CA VAL A 44 3.01 5.80 5.58
C VAL A 44 1.88 6.70 5.12
N ASN A 45 2.12 8.02 4.98
CA ASN A 45 1.13 8.95 4.46
C ASN A 45 0.64 8.55 3.07
N ASN A 46 1.58 8.28 2.16
CA ASN A 46 1.25 7.86 0.80
C ASN A 46 0.48 6.53 0.79
N PHE A 47 0.92 5.54 1.57
CA PHE A 47 0.25 4.25 1.64
C PHE A 47 -1.18 4.34 2.20
N VAL A 48 -1.36 5.10 3.30
CA VAL A 48 -2.69 5.32 3.91
C VAL A 48 -3.61 6.07 2.96
N PHE A 49 -3.10 7.10 2.28
CA PHE A 49 -3.86 7.84 1.27
C PHE A 49 -4.32 6.92 0.14
N LEU A 50 -3.40 6.20 -0.51
CA LEU A 50 -3.74 5.29 -1.62
C LEU A 50 -4.70 4.18 -1.18
N ALA A 51 -4.51 3.61 0.01
CA ALA A 51 -5.43 2.62 0.56
C ALA A 51 -6.84 3.19 0.80
N GLY A 52 -6.94 4.44 1.29
CA GLY A 52 -8.22 5.13 1.47
C GLY A 52 -8.97 5.42 0.17
N GLU A 53 -8.25 5.59 -0.94
CA GLU A 53 -8.81 5.78 -2.29
C GLU A 53 -9.15 4.45 -3.00
N GLY A 54 -8.95 3.30 -2.32
CA GLY A 54 -9.19 1.97 -2.90
C GLY A 54 -8.18 1.59 -4.00
N PHE A 55 -7.02 2.27 -4.05
CA PHE A 55 -6.01 2.08 -5.10
C PHE A 55 -5.47 0.64 -5.17
N TYR A 56 -5.39 -0.03 -4.02
CA TYR A 56 -4.87 -1.38 -3.89
C TYR A 56 -5.95 -2.46 -4.01
N ASP A 57 -7.21 -2.10 -4.27
CA ASP A 57 -8.29 -3.07 -4.34
C ASP A 57 -8.21 -3.88 -5.64
N ASN A 58 -8.42 -5.20 -5.52
CA ASN A 58 -8.45 -6.13 -6.64
C ASN A 58 -7.16 -6.17 -7.49
N ILE A 59 -6.00 -5.83 -6.90
CA ILE A 59 -4.69 -5.98 -7.56
C ILE A 59 -4.01 -7.29 -7.17
N THR A 60 -3.07 -7.75 -7.99
CA THR A 60 -2.34 -9.00 -7.76
C THR A 60 -0.97 -8.76 -7.13
N PHE A 61 -0.47 -9.77 -6.42
CA PHE A 61 0.97 -9.93 -6.20
C PHE A 61 1.60 -10.47 -7.48
N HIS A 62 2.01 -9.57 -8.38
CA HIS A 62 2.51 -9.92 -9.70
C HIS A 62 3.89 -10.59 -9.69
N ARG A 63 4.62 -10.55 -8.57
CA ARG A 63 5.94 -11.19 -8.44
C ARG A 63 6.09 -11.85 -7.07
N VAL A 64 6.28 -13.16 -7.06
CA VAL A 64 6.52 -13.96 -5.84
C VAL A 64 7.77 -14.81 -6.03
N ILE A 65 8.72 -14.69 -5.10
CA ILE A 65 9.96 -15.46 -5.07
C ILE A 65 10.03 -16.19 -3.75
N ASN A 66 10.08 -17.53 -3.82
CA ASN A 66 10.20 -18.40 -2.66
C ASN A 66 11.41 -18.01 -1.80
N ASP A 67 11.23 -18.06 -0.49
CA ASP A 67 12.24 -17.71 0.52
C ASP A 67 12.82 -16.29 0.39
N PHE A 68 12.12 -15.40 -0.30
CA PHE A 68 12.54 -14.01 -0.46
C PHE A 68 11.39 -13.03 -0.21
N MET A 69 10.47 -12.86 -1.15
CA MET A 69 9.42 -11.84 -1.04
C MET A 69 8.25 -12.05 -2.03
N ALA A 70 7.13 -11.38 -1.71
CA ALA A 70 6.02 -11.13 -2.63
C ALA A 70 5.88 -9.62 -2.86
N GLN A 71 5.77 -9.22 -4.12
CA GLN A 71 5.63 -7.83 -4.57
C GLN A 71 4.30 -7.65 -5.29
N GLY A 72 3.57 -6.60 -4.89
CA GLY A 72 2.30 -6.15 -5.45
C GLY A 72 2.29 -4.63 -5.55
N GLY A 73 1.11 -4.02 -5.42
CA GLY A 73 0.98 -2.56 -5.40
C GLY A 73 0.94 -1.89 -6.78
N ASP A 74 0.89 -2.67 -7.86
CA ASP A 74 0.78 -2.18 -9.24
C ASP A 74 -0.63 -2.47 -9.80
N PRO A 75 -1.46 -1.43 -10.05
CA PRO A 75 -2.79 -1.60 -10.62
C PRO A 75 -2.80 -2.15 -12.05
N THR A 76 -1.68 -2.04 -12.78
CA THR A 76 -1.55 -2.64 -14.11
C THR A 76 -1.25 -4.14 -14.01
N GLY A 77 -0.74 -4.60 -12.87
CA GLY A 77 -0.31 -5.98 -12.63
C GLY A 77 0.89 -6.41 -13.49
N THR A 78 1.60 -5.48 -14.12
CA THR A 78 2.70 -5.78 -15.05
C THR A 78 4.06 -5.84 -14.36
N GLY A 79 4.20 -5.21 -13.19
CA GLY A 79 5.43 -5.19 -12.40
C GLY A 79 6.60 -4.47 -13.08
N ARG A 80 6.30 -3.55 -14.01
CA ARG A 80 7.28 -2.77 -14.76
C ARG A 80 7.71 -1.50 -14.03
#